data_AF-A0A416EAV1-F1
#
_entry.id   AF-A0A416EAV1-F1
#
_cell.length_a   1.000
_cell.length_b   1.000
_cell.length_c   1.000
_cell.angle_alpha   90.00
_cell.angle_beta   90.00
_cell.angle_gamma   90.00
#
_symmetry.space_group_name_H-M   'P 1'
#
loop_
_entity.id
_entity.type
_entity.pdbx_description
1 polymer ?
#
loop_
_entity_poly.entity_id
_entity_poly.type
_entity_poly.pdbx_seq_one_letter_code
_entity_poly.pdbx_strand_id
1 'polypeptide(L)'
;MSQKLSPTVLHKKFIDSLGQYVKYYSNIEDKPLIVTLKSPYNITLKVYLYNCTNPSGAKQAGEYKSQLILPGQKRHTRGKFELELGKKTLLVGFATITGDIDDGVFVIWDLRKHMEFAYSTNVQVSLKTLLRAYTEHMFCMKKRGNAEWIVVSRPDKLIFAIQERINLDIKLLLEG
;
A
#
# COMPACT_ATOMS: atom_id res chain seq x y z
N MET A 1 13.31 -15.25 3.04
CA MET A 1 12.67 -14.69 4.26
C MET A 1 12.19 -13.29 3.93
N SER A 2 11.04 -12.82 4.45
CA SER A 2 10.60 -11.45 4.17
C SER A 2 11.50 -10.44 4.87
N GLN A 3 12.07 -9.50 4.11
CA GLN A 3 12.95 -8.46 4.59
C GLN A 3 12.13 -7.23 5.02
N LYS A 4 12.51 -6.64 6.16
CA LYS A 4 12.00 -5.33 6.58
C LYS A 4 12.94 -4.25 6.05
N LEU A 5 12.42 -3.38 5.20
CA LEU A 5 13.13 -2.25 4.61
C LEU A 5 13.09 -1.02 5.52
N SER A 6 14.09 -0.15 5.43
CA SER A 6 14.00 1.17 6.04
C SER A 6 12.92 2.01 5.34
N PRO A 7 12.30 3.01 6.03
CA PRO A 7 11.32 3.88 5.40
C PRO A 7 11.83 4.56 4.12
N THR A 8 13.07 5.02 4.13
CA THR A 8 13.74 5.68 3.00
C THR A 8 13.86 4.75 1.79
N VAL A 9 14.30 3.51 1.98
CA VAL A 9 14.42 2.51 0.91
C VAL A 9 13.04 2.16 0.36
N LEU A 10 12.04 2.04 1.24
CA LEU A 10 10.68 1.72 0.89
C LEU A 10 10.02 2.84 0.04
N HIS A 11 10.17 4.10 0.45
CA HIS A 11 9.68 5.25 -0.32
C HIS A 11 10.41 5.39 -1.66
N LYS A 12 11.75 5.21 -1.67
CA LYS A 12 12.52 5.21 -2.90
C LYS A 12 12.03 4.13 -3.87
N LYS A 13 11.82 2.90 -3.40
CA LYS A 13 11.27 1.81 -4.22
C LYS A 13 9.91 2.18 -4.83
N PHE A 14 9.03 2.82 -4.06
CA PHE A 14 7.74 3.29 -4.57
C PHE A 14 7.88 4.34 -5.67
N ILE A 15 8.76 5.33 -5.48
CA ILE A 15 9.04 6.38 -6.47
C ILE A 15 9.63 5.77 -7.74
N ASP A 16 10.66 4.94 -7.61
CA ASP A 16 11.35 4.28 -8.73
C ASP A 16 10.39 3.39 -9.53
N SER A 17 9.43 2.74 -8.86
CA SER A 17 8.39 1.91 -9.48
C SER A 17 7.37 2.71 -10.30
N LEU A 18 7.13 3.97 -9.93
CA LEU A 18 6.34 4.90 -10.73
C LEU A 18 7.15 5.52 -11.88
N GLY A 19 8.47 5.58 -11.70
CA GLY A 19 9.45 5.93 -12.73
C GLY A 19 9.08 7.21 -13.47
N GLN A 20 8.96 7.10 -14.79
CA GLN A 20 8.70 8.24 -15.66
C GLN A 20 7.41 9.03 -15.33
N TYR A 21 6.45 8.45 -14.61
CA TYR A 21 5.19 9.13 -14.30
C TYR A 21 5.31 10.15 -13.15
N VAL A 22 6.41 10.14 -12.41
CA VAL A 22 6.63 11.06 -11.28
C VAL A 22 6.99 12.46 -11.80
N LYS A 23 6.25 13.47 -11.35
CA LYS A 23 6.55 14.90 -11.54
C LYS A 23 7.31 15.48 -10.35
N TYR A 24 6.89 15.10 -9.15
CA TYR A 24 7.40 15.61 -7.89
C TYR A 24 7.17 14.58 -6.79
N TYR A 25 8.02 14.57 -5.77
CA TYR A 25 7.80 13.86 -4.52
C TYR A 25 8.33 14.68 -3.33
N SER A 26 7.73 14.52 -2.14
CA SER A 26 8.21 15.14 -0.89
C SER A 26 9.52 14.52 -0.40
N ASN A 27 10.06 14.96 0.75
CA ASN A 27 11.23 14.29 1.32
C ASN A 27 10.91 12.80 1.57
N ILE A 28 11.83 11.91 1.19
CA ILE A 28 11.71 10.46 1.30
C ILE A 28 11.71 9.96 2.75
N GLU A 29 12.06 10.81 3.70
CA GLU A 29 11.97 10.52 5.14
C GLU A 29 10.58 10.86 5.71
N ASP A 30 9.80 11.68 4.99
CA ASP A 30 8.48 12.10 5.44
C ASP A 30 7.47 10.96 5.32
N LYS A 31 6.59 10.86 6.31
CA LYS A 31 5.42 9.99 6.26
C LYS A 31 4.18 10.85 6.57
N PRO A 32 3.17 10.89 5.70
CA PRO A 32 3.06 10.19 4.42
C PRO A 32 4.01 10.75 3.35
N LEU A 33 4.37 9.91 2.40
CA LEU A 33 5.07 10.33 1.19
C LEU A 33 4.07 11.03 0.26
N ILE A 34 4.37 12.24 -0.19
CA ILE A 34 3.58 12.93 -1.22
C ILE A 34 4.23 12.70 -2.57
N VAL A 35 3.46 12.26 -3.57
CA VAL A 35 3.93 12.06 -4.95
C VAL A 35 2.94 12.68 -5.93
N THR A 36 3.39 13.61 -6.76
CA THR A 36 2.57 14.16 -7.85
C THR A 36 2.93 13.45 -9.15
N LEU A 37 1.92 12.90 -9.82
CA LEU A 37 2.06 12.27 -11.13
C LEU A 37 1.84 13.30 -12.24
N LYS A 38 2.62 13.19 -13.31
CA LYS A 38 2.44 14.00 -14.53
C LYS A 38 1.33 13.43 -15.43
N SER A 39 1.08 14.11 -16.55
CA SER A 39 0.16 13.64 -17.59
C SER A 39 0.48 12.19 -18.00
N PRO A 40 -0.52 11.31 -18.22
CA PRO A 40 -1.96 11.60 -18.28
C PRO A 40 -2.70 11.60 -16.92
N TYR A 41 -2.03 11.26 -15.82
CA TYR A 41 -2.69 11.01 -14.53
C TYR A 41 -3.07 12.28 -13.78
N ASN A 42 -2.19 13.30 -13.82
CA ASN A 42 -2.41 14.63 -13.23
C ASN A 42 -2.99 14.61 -11.80
N ILE A 43 -2.49 13.70 -10.96
CA ILE A 43 -3.00 13.47 -9.59
C ILE A 43 -1.86 13.56 -8.58
N THR A 44 -2.18 14.05 -7.38
CA THR A 44 -1.27 13.97 -6.23
C THR A 44 -1.69 12.85 -5.31
N LEU A 45 -0.75 11.97 -4.98
CA LEU A 45 -0.91 10.85 -4.06
C LEU A 45 -0.37 11.22 -2.69
N LYS A 46 -1.12 10.91 -1.63
CA LYS A 46 -0.70 10.95 -0.22
C LYS A 46 -0.56 9.51 0.27
N VAL A 47 0.66 9.00 0.30
CA VAL A 47 0.94 7.56 0.44
C VAL A 47 1.42 7.23 1.85
N TYR A 48 0.61 6.48 2.59
CA TYR A 48 1.03 5.84 3.82
C TYR A 48 1.59 4.45 3.49
N LEU A 49 2.91 4.40 3.29
CA LEU A 49 3.62 3.18 2.90
C LEU A 49 4.18 2.45 4.12
N TYR A 50 3.99 1.13 4.17
CA TYR A 50 4.43 0.27 5.27
C TYR A 50 5.13 -0.98 4.73
N ASN A 51 6.06 -1.52 5.52
CA ASN A 51 6.55 -2.88 5.26
C ASN A 51 5.40 -3.88 5.48
N CYS A 52 5.27 -4.83 4.57
CA CYS A 52 4.35 -5.94 4.65
C CYS A 52 5.17 -7.23 4.79
N THR A 53 5.28 -7.75 6.02
CA THR A 53 6.21 -8.84 6.35
C THR A 53 5.48 -10.05 6.91
N ASN A 54 6.10 -11.22 6.80
CA ASN A 54 5.68 -12.44 7.46
C ASN A 54 6.79 -12.88 8.44
N PRO A 55 6.73 -12.45 9.72
CA PRO A 55 7.77 -12.76 10.69
C PRO A 55 7.84 -14.25 11.01
N SER A 56 9.06 -14.76 11.14
CA SER A 56 9.38 -16.14 11.53
C SER A 56 8.71 -16.48 12.87
N GLY A 57 7.85 -17.50 12.90
CA GLY A 57 7.12 -17.94 14.10
C GLY A 57 5.62 -17.64 14.10
N ALA A 58 5.09 -16.96 13.08
CA ALA A 58 3.64 -16.83 12.91
C ALA A 58 3.02 -18.20 12.61
N LYS A 59 2.16 -18.71 13.51
CA LYS A 59 1.39 -19.96 13.34
C LYS A 59 0.57 -20.05 12.04
N GLN A 60 0.34 -18.92 11.37
CA GLN A 60 -0.30 -18.83 10.06
C GLN A 60 0.76 -18.74 8.97
N ALA A 61 1.27 -19.90 8.54
CA ALA A 61 2.06 -19.99 7.32
C ALA A 61 1.23 -19.43 6.15
N GLY A 62 1.60 -18.22 5.68
CA GLY A 62 1.00 -17.63 4.48
C GLY A 62 0.24 -16.32 4.66
N GLU A 63 0.35 -15.59 5.79
CA GLU A 63 -0.19 -14.23 5.91
C GLU A 63 0.92 -13.19 6.06
N TYR A 64 0.86 -12.13 5.26
CA TYR A 64 1.76 -10.97 5.32
C TYR A 64 1.03 -9.80 5.97
N LYS A 65 1.71 -9.05 6.84
CA LYS A 65 1.09 -8.02 7.68
C LYS A 65 1.86 -6.71 7.63
N SER A 66 1.12 -5.61 7.62
CA SER A 66 1.63 -4.26 7.81
C SER A 66 1.05 -3.68 9.10
N GLN A 67 1.92 -3.14 9.95
CA GLN A 67 1.54 -2.49 11.20
C GLN A 67 1.29 -1.00 11.00
N LEU A 68 0.05 -0.57 11.23
CA LEU A 68 -0.37 0.82 11.09
C LEU A 68 0.00 1.61 12.34
N ILE A 69 0.90 2.58 12.14
CA ILE A 69 1.31 3.58 13.13
C ILE A 69 1.51 4.88 12.36
N LEU A 70 0.90 5.98 12.84
CA LEU A 70 1.14 7.32 12.30
C LEU A 70 2.38 7.95 12.96
N PRO A 71 3.06 8.89 12.27
CA PRO A 71 4.10 9.70 12.90
C PRO A 71 3.58 10.35 14.19
N GLY A 72 4.35 10.23 15.27
CA GLY A 72 3.99 10.80 16.57
C GLY A 72 2.85 10.09 17.32
N GLN A 73 2.23 9.04 16.76
CA GLN A 73 1.19 8.28 17.46
C GLN A 73 1.78 7.56 18.68
N LYS A 74 1.15 7.73 19.84
CA LYS A 74 1.59 7.11 21.10
C LYS A 74 0.88 5.76 21.33
N ARG A 75 1.45 4.92 22.18
CA ARG A 75 0.79 3.68 22.62
C ARG A 75 -0.55 4.02 23.28
N HIS A 76 -1.53 3.14 23.10
CA HIS A 76 -2.91 3.28 23.60
C HIS A 76 -3.70 4.46 23.02
N THR A 77 -3.20 5.17 22.01
CA THR A 77 -3.99 6.18 21.28
C THR A 77 -4.52 5.63 19.96
N ARG A 78 -5.64 6.20 19.49
CA ARG A 78 -6.13 5.96 18.14
C ARG A 78 -5.40 6.87 17.14
N GLY A 79 -5.16 6.34 15.94
CA GLY A 79 -4.72 7.10 14.78
C GLY A 79 -5.87 7.27 13.81
N LYS A 80 -5.86 8.37 13.06
CA LYS A 80 -6.83 8.66 12.01
C LYS A 80 -6.10 9.15 10.77
N PHE A 81 -6.39 8.56 9.61
CA PHE A 81 -5.87 9.07 8.35
C PHE A 81 -6.59 10.38 8.00
N GLU A 82 -5.81 11.39 7.64
CA GLU A 82 -6.34 12.69 7.22
C GLU A 82 -6.50 12.72 5.70
N LEU A 83 -7.72 12.97 5.25
CA LEU A 83 -8.01 13.21 3.84
C LEU A 83 -7.80 14.69 3.54
N GLU A 84 -7.21 14.97 2.38
CA GLU A 84 -6.96 16.33 1.92
C GLU A 84 -7.55 16.50 0.52
N LEU A 85 -8.27 17.59 0.30
CA LEU A 85 -8.87 17.88 -1.00
C LEU A 85 -7.78 17.95 -2.08
N GLY A 86 -8.04 17.36 -3.24
CA GLY A 86 -7.10 17.32 -4.36
C GLY A 86 -5.98 16.28 -4.23
N LYS A 87 -5.93 15.51 -3.13
CA LYS A 87 -4.98 14.40 -2.96
C LYS A 87 -5.67 13.06 -2.80
N LYS A 88 -5.20 12.06 -3.55
CA LYS A 88 -5.62 10.67 -3.33
C LYS A 88 -4.79 10.05 -2.22
N THR A 89 -5.43 9.80 -1.07
CA THR A 89 -4.78 9.10 0.03
C THR A 89 -4.78 7.59 -0.22
N LEU A 90 -3.61 6.96 -0.10
CA LEU A 90 -3.42 5.52 -0.32
C LEU A 90 -2.82 4.88 0.92
N LEU A 91 -3.35 3.73 1.31
CA LEU A 91 -2.75 2.83 2.29
C LEU A 91 -2.04 1.69 1.54
N VAL A 92 -0.71 1.68 1.61
CA VAL A 92 0.11 0.80 0.77
C VAL A 92 1.08 -0.01 1.62
N GLY A 93 1.29 -1.25 1.22
CA GLY A 93 2.27 -2.17 1.79
C GLY A 93 3.21 -2.68 0.72
N PHE A 94 4.40 -3.08 1.13
CA PHE A 94 5.36 -3.72 0.24
C PHE A 94 5.90 -5.00 0.87
N ALA A 95 5.80 -6.11 0.13
CA ALA A 95 6.23 -7.42 0.58
C ALA A 95 7.38 -7.93 -0.29
N THR A 96 8.52 -8.23 0.31
CA THR A 96 9.62 -8.96 -0.35
C THR A 96 9.40 -10.46 -0.13
N ILE A 97 9.01 -11.20 -1.17
CA ILE A 97 8.63 -12.63 -1.05
C ILE A 97 9.83 -13.53 -1.34
N THR A 98 10.56 -13.24 -2.42
CA THR A 98 11.74 -13.99 -2.87
C THR A 98 13.01 -13.62 -2.09
N GLY A 99 12.99 -12.51 -1.36
CA GLY A 99 14.16 -11.94 -0.68
C GLY A 99 14.87 -10.87 -1.50
N ASP A 100 14.56 -10.76 -2.79
CA ASP A 100 14.95 -9.63 -3.63
C ASP A 100 13.90 -8.50 -3.49
N ILE A 101 14.38 -7.27 -3.36
CA ILE A 101 13.55 -6.06 -3.34
C ILE A 101 12.93 -5.81 -4.71
N ASP A 102 13.61 -6.19 -5.80
CA ASP A 102 13.14 -5.92 -7.15
C ASP A 102 11.98 -6.83 -7.56
N ASP A 103 11.89 -8.00 -6.95
CA ASP A 103 10.76 -8.92 -7.07
C ASP A 103 9.63 -8.63 -6.08
N GLY A 104 9.73 -7.60 -5.25
CA GLY A 104 8.73 -7.34 -4.21
C GLY A 104 7.34 -7.00 -4.77
N VAL A 105 6.31 -7.14 -3.95
CA VAL A 105 4.91 -6.92 -4.35
C VAL A 105 4.33 -5.76 -3.56
N PHE A 106 3.74 -4.79 -4.26
CA PHE A 106 2.91 -3.75 -3.66
C PHE A 106 1.51 -4.26 -3.39
N VAL A 107 0.93 -3.78 -2.30
CA VAL A 107 -0.42 -4.09 -1.84
C VAL A 107 -1.11 -2.79 -1.51
N ILE A 108 -2.28 -2.53 -2.10
CA ILE A 108 -3.07 -1.33 -1.85
C ILE A 108 -4.39 -1.75 -1.22
N TRP A 109 -4.60 -1.38 0.04
CA TRP A 109 -5.82 -1.69 0.79
C TRP A 109 -6.89 -0.61 0.60
N ASP A 110 -8.14 -0.97 0.87
CA ASP A 110 -9.25 0.00 0.95
C ASP A 110 -9.09 0.87 2.21
N LEU A 111 -8.66 2.12 2.02
CA LEU A 111 -8.45 3.08 3.09
C LEU A 111 -9.68 3.27 3.99
N ARG A 112 -10.89 3.19 3.42
CA ARG A 112 -12.15 3.45 4.14
C ARG A 112 -12.39 2.44 5.27
N LYS A 113 -11.88 1.22 5.10
CA LYS A 113 -11.96 0.15 6.11
C LYS A 113 -10.99 0.37 7.27
N HIS A 114 -10.05 1.30 7.15
CA HIS A 114 -8.96 1.56 8.09
C HIS A 114 -8.80 3.05 8.43
N MET A 115 -9.83 3.87 8.24
CA MET A 115 -9.75 5.32 8.47
C MET A 115 -9.32 5.68 9.90
N GLU A 116 -9.78 4.90 10.87
CA GLU A 116 -9.42 5.05 12.28
C GLU A 116 -8.99 3.70 12.86
N PHE A 117 -7.87 3.68 13.57
CA PHE A 117 -7.25 2.44 14.02
C PHE A 117 -6.54 2.61 15.37
N ALA A 118 -6.41 1.52 16.13
CA ALA A 118 -5.60 1.51 17.34
C ALA A 118 -4.10 1.47 17.01
N TYR A 119 -3.25 1.92 17.93
CA TYR A 119 -1.80 1.84 17.79
C TYR A 119 -1.34 0.42 17.38
N SER A 120 -0.57 0.33 16.29
CA SER A 120 0.00 -0.92 15.77
C SER A 120 -1.05 -1.95 15.31
N THR A 121 -2.20 -1.48 14.79
CA THR A 121 -3.20 -2.35 14.15
C THR A 121 -2.61 -3.00 12.89
N ASN A 122 -2.94 -4.27 12.64
CA ASN A 122 -2.49 -4.97 11.44
C ASN A 122 -3.49 -4.84 10.30
N VAL A 123 -2.99 -4.54 9.10
CA VAL A 123 -3.63 -4.91 7.84
C VAL A 123 -2.89 -6.10 7.25
N GLN A 124 -3.61 -7.03 6.64
CA GLN A 124 -3.02 -8.31 6.22
C GLN A 124 -3.48 -8.74 4.84
N VAL A 125 -2.66 -9.57 4.20
CA VAL A 125 -2.91 -10.14 2.88
C VAL A 125 -2.28 -11.53 2.81
N SER A 126 -2.98 -12.47 2.18
CA SER A 126 -2.47 -13.83 2.04
C SER A 126 -1.32 -13.89 1.03
N LEU A 127 -0.37 -14.80 1.26
CA LEU A 127 0.70 -15.13 0.31
C LEU A 127 0.10 -15.58 -1.03
N LYS A 128 -1.00 -16.34 -1.01
CA LYS A 128 -1.71 -16.73 -2.23
C LYS A 128 -2.11 -15.51 -3.07
N THR A 129 -2.65 -14.47 -2.44
CA THR A 129 -2.99 -13.21 -3.11
C THR A 129 -1.75 -12.51 -3.65
N LEU A 130 -0.68 -12.43 -2.87
CA LEU A 130 0.57 -11.81 -3.31
C LEU A 130 1.19 -12.54 -4.52
N LEU A 131 1.17 -13.88 -4.52
CA LEU A 131 1.73 -14.68 -5.60
C LEU A 131 1.00 -14.47 -6.94
N ARG A 132 -0.26 -14.03 -6.91
CA ARG A 132 -1.01 -13.68 -8.14
C ARG A 132 -0.36 -12.55 -8.92
N ALA A 133 0.38 -11.64 -8.26
CA ALA A 133 1.10 -10.57 -8.92
C ALA A 133 2.24 -11.07 -9.85
N TYR A 134 2.72 -12.30 -9.68
CA TYR A 134 3.72 -12.88 -10.59
C TYR A 134 3.11 -13.57 -11.81
N THR A 135 1.83 -13.96 -11.74
CA THR A 135 1.12 -14.60 -12.84
C THR A 135 0.25 -13.62 -13.63
N GLU A 136 -0.07 -12.48 -13.04
CA GLU A 136 -0.95 -11.46 -13.60
C GLU A 136 -0.27 -10.10 -13.61
N HIS A 137 -0.67 -9.25 -14.55
CA HIS A 137 -0.18 -7.89 -14.65
C HIS A 137 -0.47 -7.06 -13.39
N MET A 138 -1.66 -7.25 -12.82
CA MET A 138 -2.13 -6.71 -11.55
C MET A 138 -3.32 -7.58 -11.13
N PHE A 139 -3.50 -7.81 -9.83
CA PHE A 139 -4.59 -8.62 -9.33
C PHE A 139 -5.41 -7.83 -8.31
N CYS A 140 -6.73 -7.90 -8.45
CA CYS A 140 -7.70 -7.21 -7.62
C CYS A 140 -8.66 -8.25 -7.03
N MET A 141 -8.96 -8.15 -5.73
CA MET A 141 -9.95 -9.01 -5.10
C MET A 141 -10.69 -8.33 -3.95
N LYS A 142 -11.93 -8.76 -3.74
CA LYS A 142 -12.72 -8.45 -2.56
C LYS A 142 -12.56 -9.57 -1.54
N LYS A 143 -12.10 -9.26 -0.34
CA LYS A 143 -11.99 -10.21 0.76
C LYS A 143 -13.36 -10.72 1.20
N ARG A 144 -13.41 -12.03 1.46
CA ARG A 144 -14.55 -12.66 2.15
C ARG A 144 -14.57 -12.19 3.61
N GLY A 145 -15.75 -11.95 4.16
CA GLY A 145 -15.94 -11.50 5.54
C GLY A 145 -16.13 -9.99 5.67
N ASN A 146 -15.07 -9.19 5.44
CA ASN A 146 -15.14 -7.72 5.65
C ASN A 146 -15.43 -6.91 4.38
N ALA A 147 -15.56 -7.57 3.22
CA ALA A 147 -15.82 -6.96 1.92
C ALA A 147 -14.74 -5.92 1.50
N GLU A 148 -13.53 -6.01 2.06
CA GLU A 148 -12.41 -5.13 1.75
C GLU A 148 -11.82 -5.44 0.37
N TRP A 149 -11.67 -4.41 -0.46
CA TRP A 149 -10.94 -4.53 -1.73
C TRP A 149 -9.44 -4.38 -1.51
N ILE A 150 -8.68 -5.27 -2.14
CA ILE A 150 -7.21 -5.25 -2.19
C ILE A 150 -6.77 -5.32 -3.64
N VAL A 151 -5.79 -4.48 -3.97
CA VAL A 151 -5.10 -4.50 -5.26
C VAL A 151 -3.63 -4.84 -5.02
N VAL A 152 -3.07 -5.75 -5.80
CA VAL A 152 -1.65 -6.13 -5.72
C VAL A 152 -0.99 -6.05 -7.09
N SER A 153 0.28 -5.65 -7.10
CA SER A 153 1.08 -5.65 -8.32
C SER A 153 2.57 -5.75 -8.02
N ARG A 154 3.33 -6.17 -9.03
CA ARG A 154 4.78 -6.00 -9.05
C ARG A 154 5.16 -4.52 -9.19
N PRO A 155 6.43 -4.16 -8.95
CA PRO A 155 6.88 -2.76 -8.96
C PRO A 155 6.71 -2.11 -10.33
N ASP A 156 7.06 -2.82 -11.40
CA ASP A 156 6.91 -2.37 -12.79
C ASP A 156 5.46 -2.09 -13.20
N LYS A 157 4.48 -2.60 -12.44
CA LYS A 157 3.04 -2.46 -12.71
C LYS A 157 2.29 -1.59 -11.70
N LEU A 158 3.00 -0.91 -10.80
CA LEU A 158 2.41 -0.13 -9.70
C LEU A 158 1.41 0.93 -10.17
N ILE A 159 1.69 1.60 -11.29
CA ILE A 159 0.79 2.64 -11.82
C ILE A 159 -0.61 2.10 -12.14
N PHE A 160 -0.69 0.87 -12.67
CA PHE A 160 -1.95 0.22 -13.00
C PHE A 160 -2.72 -0.18 -11.75
N ALA A 161 -2.03 -0.63 -10.70
CA ALA A 161 -2.67 -0.91 -9.41
C ALA A 161 -3.25 0.35 -8.76
N ILE A 162 -2.56 1.49 -8.88
CA ILE A 162 -3.06 2.77 -8.38
C ILE A 162 -4.29 3.21 -9.15
N GLN A 163 -4.28 3.11 -10.49
CA GLN A 163 -5.46 3.40 -11.31
C GLN A 163 -6.65 2.53 -10.92
N GLU A 164 -6.43 1.23 -10.76
CA GLU A 164 -7.49 0.31 -10.38
C GLU A 164 -8.06 0.64 -9.00
N ARG A 165 -7.20 0.94 -8.02
CA ARG A 165 -7.65 1.40 -6.70
C ARG A 165 -8.54 2.64 -6.80
N ILE A 166 -8.16 3.61 -7.62
CA ILE A 166 -8.94 4.84 -7.83
C ILE A 166 -10.29 4.52 -8.48
N ASN A 167 -10.32 3.68 -9.51
CA ASN A 167 -11.54 3.25 -10.19
C ASN A 167 -12.50 2.54 -9.23
N LEU A 168 -11.97 1.63 -8.40
CA LEU A 168 -12.76 0.95 -7.37
C LEU A 168 -13.33 1.94 -6.35
N ASP A 169 -12.56 2.94 -5.94
CA ASP A 169 -13.03 3.94 -4.99
C ASP A 169 -14.14 4.80 -5.59
N ILE A 170 -14.04 5.20 -6.85
CA ILE A 170 -15.10 5.92 -7.57
C ILE A 170 -16.36 5.04 -7.66
N LYS A 171 -16.21 3.79 -8.11
CA LYS A 171 -17.32 2.85 -8.22
C LYS A 171 -18.05 2.67 -6.89
N LEU A 172 -17.30 2.49 -5.80
CA LEU A 172 -17.87 2.30 -4.47
C LEU A 172 -18.44 3.58 -3.85
N LEU A 173 -18.16 4.75 -4.40
CA LEU A 173 -18.83 6.01 -4.06
C LEU A 173 -20.14 6.18 -4.84
N LEU A 174 -20.20 5.67 -6.08
CA LEU A 174 -21.40 5.73 -6.92
C LEU A 174 -22.43 4.65 -6.59
N GLU A 175 -21.99 3.50 -6.05
CA GLU A 175 -22.84 2.40 -5.60
C GLU A 175 -23.36 2.58 -4.15
N GLY A 176 -22.90 3.60 -3.44
CA GLY A 176 -23.33 3.96 -2.09
C GLY A 176 -24.48 4.97 -2.10
#